data_AF-A0A223KSM6-F1
#
_entry.id   AF-A0A223KSM6-F1
#
_cell.length_a   1.000
_cell.length_b   1.000
_cell.length_c   1.000
_cell.angle_alpha   90.00
_cell.angle_beta   90.00
_cell.angle_gamma   90.00
#
_symmetry.space_group_name_H-M   'P 1'
#
loop_
_entity.id
_entity.type
_entity.pdbx_description
1 polymer ?
#
loop_
_entity_poly.entity_id
_entity_poly.type
_entity_poly.pdbx_seq_one_letter_code
_entity_poly.pdbx_strand_id
1 'polypeptide(L)'
;MGSLDVTMFIVLLLCAAVGMTIALIIFTSIFVQSRAKGYIYILMLIAGSATLLISIYETSPILAAAILILYAILTVLTCFNVKKKLNEAEL
;
A
#
# COMPACT_ATOMS: atom_id res chain seq x y z
N MET A 1 -12.85 23.88 -16.17
CA MET A 1 -12.78 23.02 -14.97
C MET A 1 -12.56 21.55 -15.41
N GLY A 2 -11.54 21.26 -16.24
CA GLY A 2 -11.65 20.09 -17.15
C GLY A 2 -10.40 19.30 -17.54
N SER A 3 -9.20 19.59 -17.03
CA SER A 3 -8.01 18.79 -17.39
C SER A 3 -6.92 18.76 -16.30
N LEU A 4 -6.68 19.90 -15.64
CA LEU A 4 -5.72 19.99 -14.53
C LEU A 4 -6.15 19.15 -13.31
N ASP A 5 -7.43 19.18 -12.93
CA ASP A 5 -7.96 18.40 -11.80
C ASP A 5 -7.83 16.88 -12.03
N VAL A 6 -8.17 16.41 -13.24
CA VAL A 6 -8.09 14.98 -13.58
C VAL A 6 -6.65 14.50 -13.60
N THR A 7 -5.74 15.31 -14.15
CA THR A 7 -4.31 14.96 -14.20
C THR A 7 -3.72 14.89 -12.79
N MET A 8 -4.07 15.84 -11.91
CA MET A 8 -3.61 15.83 -10.51
C MET A 8 -4.13 14.61 -9.75
N PHE A 9 -5.39 14.22 -9.96
CA PHE A 9 -5.98 12.98 -9.44
C PHE A 9 -5.18 11.75 -9.87
N ILE A 10 -4.88 11.63 -11.17
CA ILE A 10 -4.14 10.49 -11.72
C ILE A 10 -2.73 10.43 -11.13
N VAL A 11 -2.03 11.56 -11.05
CA VAL A 11 -0.67 11.64 -10.50
C VAL A 11 -0.64 11.24 -9.02
N LEU A 12 -1.59 11.72 -8.21
CA LEU A 12 -1.70 11.35 -6.80
C LEU A 12 -1.96 9.85 -6.64
N LEU A 13 -2.84 9.29 -7.45
CA LEU A 13 -3.19 7.87 -7.41
C LEU A 13 -2.00 6.99 -7.86
N LEU A 14 -1.26 7.42 -8.89
CA LEU A 14 -0.01 6.76 -9.30
C LEU A 14 1.06 6.82 -8.22
N CYS A 15 1.23 7.98 -7.59
CA CYS A 15 2.21 8.17 -6.52
C CYS A 15 1.91 7.25 -5.32
N ALA A 16 0.64 7.17 -4.92
CA ALA A 16 0.17 6.26 -3.88
C ALA A 16 0.39 4.78 -4.27
N ALA A 17 0.12 4.43 -5.52
CA ALA A 17 0.33 3.07 -6.03
C ALA A 17 1.80 2.65 -6.03
N VAL A 18 2.69 3.51 -6.54
CA VAL A 18 4.14 3.24 -6.58
C VAL A 18 4.71 3.17 -5.16
N GLY A 19 4.34 4.13 -4.29
CA GLY A 19 4.78 4.16 -2.90
C GLY A 19 4.39 2.90 -2.14
N MET A 20 3.13 2.48 -2.23
CA MET A 20 2.69 1.24 -1.60
C MET A 20 3.33 0.00 -2.20
N THR A 21 3.51 -0.05 -3.51
CA THR A 21 4.16 -1.21 -4.16
C THR A 21 5.58 -1.41 -3.62
N ILE A 22 6.37 -0.34 -3.53
CA ILE A 22 7.72 -0.39 -2.96
C ILE A 22 7.67 -0.83 -1.49
N ALA A 23 6.77 -0.25 -0.69
CA ALA A 23 6.63 -0.58 0.72
C ALA A 23 6.25 -2.05 0.93
N LEU A 24 5.39 -2.61 0.07
CA LEU A 24 4.99 -4.02 0.12
C LEU A 24 6.10 -4.98 -0.33
N ILE A 25 6.95 -4.58 -1.28
CA ILE A 25 8.15 -5.35 -1.66
C ILE A 25 9.12 -5.42 -0.47
N ILE A 26 9.37 -4.28 0.19
CA ILE A 26 10.22 -4.21 1.38
C ILE A 26 9.62 -5.06 2.50
N PHE A 27 8.32 -4.94 2.76
CA PHE A 27 7.60 -5.78 3.72
C PHE A 27 7.79 -7.27 3.42
N THR A 28 7.60 -7.68 2.16
CA THR A 28 7.76 -9.09 1.74
C THR A 28 9.17 -9.59 2.06
N SER A 29 10.20 -8.79 1.76
CA SER A 29 11.60 -9.13 2.05
C SER A 29 11.85 -9.29 3.56
N ILE A 30 11.40 -8.31 4.36
CA ILE A 30 11.56 -8.31 5.82
C ILE A 30 10.78 -9.46 6.45
N PHE A 31 9.56 -9.73 5.98
CA PHE A 31 8.69 -10.77 6.54
C PHE A 31 9.23 -12.18 6.28
N VAL A 32 9.79 -12.43 5.09
CA VAL A 32 10.47 -13.69 4.76
C VAL A 32 11.71 -13.89 5.65
N GLN A 33 12.48 -12.82 5.92
CA GLN A 33 13.66 -12.91 6.78
C GLN A 33 13.30 -13.07 8.28
N SER A 34 12.27 -12.36 8.75
CA SER A 34 11.83 -12.41 10.14
C SER A 34 10.37 -11.98 10.26
N ARG A 35 9.50 -12.95 10.57
CA ARG A 35 8.06 -12.72 10.75
C ARG A 35 7.78 -11.62 11.79
N ALA A 36 8.51 -11.62 12.91
CA ALA A 36 8.35 -10.62 13.97
C ALA A 36 8.67 -9.19 13.51
N LYS A 37 9.76 -8.99 12.75
CA LYS A 37 10.11 -7.67 12.19
C LYS A 37 9.12 -7.24 11.12
N GLY A 38 8.63 -8.20 10.32
CA GLY A 38 7.59 -7.95 9.33
C GLY A 38 6.29 -7.41 9.94
N TYR A 39 5.84 -7.98 11.06
CA TYR A 39 4.66 -7.46 11.79
C TYR A 39 4.85 -6.03 12.31
N ILE A 40 6.04 -5.69 12.82
CA ILE A 40 6.31 -4.32 13.26
C ILE A 40 6.28 -3.35 12.06
N TYR A 41 6.88 -3.76 10.94
CA TYR A 41 6.89 -2.95 9.72
C TYR A 41 5.48 -2.72 9.18
N ILE A 42 4.62 -3.74 9.12
CA ILE A 42 3.25 -3.57 8.62
C ILE A 42 2.40 -2.68 9.53
N LEU A 43 2.61 -2.73 10.85
CA LEU A 43 1.94 -1.83 11.78
C LEU A 43 2.36 -0.37 11.56
N MET A 44 3.66 -0.10 11.38
CA MET A 44 4.14 1.24 11.05
C MET A 44 3.58 1.73 9.72
N LEU A 45 3.53 0.84 8.72
CA LEU A 45 3.01 1.14 7.39
C LEU A 45 1.52 1.50 7.47
N ILE A 46 0.71 0.71 8.18
CA ILE A 46 -0.72 1.00 8.39
C ILE A 46 -0.92 2.34 9.10
N ALA A 47 -0.16 2.62 10.16
CA ALA A 47 -0.26 3.89 10.89
C ALA A 47 0.09 5.11 10.02
N GLY A 48 1.17 5.00 9.24
CA GLY A 48 1.58 6.04 8.29
C GLY A 48 0.55 6.24 7.18
N SER A 49 0.08 5.15 6.57
CA SER A 49 -0.95 5.18 5.53
C SER A 49 -2.27 5.74 6.04
N ALA A 50 -2.69 5.43 7.27
CA ALA A 50 -3.91 5.97 7.87
C ALA A 50 -3.83 7.49 8.05
N THR A 51 -2.70 7.99 8.55
CA THR A 51 -2.49 9.45 8.71
C THR A 51 -2.58 10.18 7.37
N LEU A 52 -1.90 9.66 6.35
CA LEU A 52 -1.97 10.20 4.99
C LEU A 52 -3.39 10.16 4.42
N LEU A 53 -4.10 9.07 4.64
CA LEU A 53 -5.45 8.89 4.14
C LEU A 53 -6.44 9.87 4.79
N ILE A 54 -6.28 10.17 6.09
CA ILE A 54 -7.10 11.17 6.78
C ILE A 54 -6.90 12.55 6.14
N SER A 55 -5.65 12.98 5.90
CA SER A 55 -5.37 14.25 5.24
C SER A 55 -5.93 14.31 3.81
N ILE A 56 -5.88 13.21 3.07
CA ILE A 56 -6.47 13.13 1.73
C ILE A 56 -8.00 13.15 1.79
N TYR A 57 -8.61 12.51 2.79
CA TYR A 57 -10.06 12.49 2.96
C TYR A 57 -10.63 13.88 3.22
N GLU A 58 -9.95 14.70 4.03
CA GLU A 58 -10.32 16.11 4.24
C GLU A 58 -10.28 16.94 2.96
N THR A 59 -9.38 16.59 2.03
CA THR A 59 -9.25 17.29 0.74
C THR A 59 -10.26 16.76 -0.29
N SER A 60 -10.37 15.45 -0.42
CA SER A 60 -11.28 14.78 -1.35
C SER A 60 -11.64 13.37 -0.86
N PRO A 61 -12.89 13.15 -0.42
CA PRO A 61 -13.32 11.83 0.06
C PRO A 61 -13.35 10.78 -1.07
N ILE A 62 -13.59 11.20 -2.32
CA ILE A 62 -13.59 10.32 -3.50
C ILE A 62 -12.18 9.78 -3.77
N LEU A 63 -11.17 10.65 -3.70
CA LEU A 63 -9.76 10.25 -3.87
C LEU A 63 -9.33 9.29 -2.75
N ALA A 64 -9.69 9.59 -1.51
CA ALA A 64 -9.39 8.73 -0.37
C ALA A 64 -10.02 7.34 -0.52
N ALA A 65 -11.28 7.26 -0.96
CA ALA A 65 -11.94 5.99 -1.23
C ALA A 65 -11.23 5.19 -2.34
N ALA A 66 -10.82 5.84 -3.43
CA ALA A 66 -10.07 5.19 -4.52
C ALA A 66 -8.72 4.64 -4.04
N ILE A 67 -7.98 5.40 -3.22
CA ILE A 67 -6.71 4.97 -2.64
C ILE A 67 -6.91 3.80 -1.68
N LEU A 68 -7.96 3.80 -0.87
CA LEU A 68 -8.30 2.67 0.00
C LEU A 68 -8.53 1.38 -0.78
N ILE A 69 -9.32 1.44 -1.86
CA ILE A 69 -9.60 0.29 -2.71
C ILE A 69 -8.30 -0.23 -3.32
N LEU A 70 -7.45 0.67 -3.82
CA LEU A 70 -6.14 0.32 -4.37
C LEU A 70 -5.25 -0.37 -3.33
N TYR A 71 -5.21 0.16 -2.11
CA TYR A 71 -4.42 -0.41 -1.02
C TYR A 71 -4.92 -1.81 -0.65
N ALA A 72 -6.24 -2.02 -0.60
CA ALA A 72 -6.82 -3.33 -0.35
C ALA A 72 -6.42 -4.37 -1.40
N ILE A 73 -6.47 -4.00 -2.70
CA ILE A 73 -6.06 -4.88 -3.80
C ILE A 73 -4.57 -5.23 -3.67
N LEU A 74 -3.72 -4.25 -3.42
CA LEU A 74 -2.28 -4.45 -3.26
C LEU A 74 -1.95 -5.32 -2.04
N THR A 75 -2.64 -5.12 -0.90
CA THR A 75 -2.46 -5.96 0.29
C THR A 75 -2.79 -7.43 0.01
N VAL A 76 -3.91 -7.70 -0.69
CA VAL A 76 -4.28 -9.07 -1.08
C VAL A 76 -3.19 -9.69 -1.97
N LEU A 77 -2.71 -8.96 -2.99
CA LEU A 77 -1.62 -9.42 -3.86
C LEU A 77 -0.35 -9.73 -3.07
N THR A 78 0.01 -8.89 -2.10
CA THR A 78 1.17 -9.12 -1.23
C THR A 78 0.99 -10.34 -0.34
N CYS A 79 -0.20 -10.56 0.24
CA CYS A 79 -0.48 -11.78 0.99
C CYS A 79 -0.28 -13.04 0.14
N PHE A 80 -0.75 -13.04 -1.12
CA PHE A 80 -0.50 -14.14 -2.05
C PHE A 80 0.99 -14.34 -2.34
N ASN A 81 1.73 -13.25 -2.60
CA ASN A 81 3.17 -13.31 -2.87
C ASN A 81 3.98 -13.81 -1.67
N VAL A 82 3.65 -13.34 -0.46
CA VAL A 82 4.29 -13.80 0.78
C VAL A 82 3.99 -15.28 1.01
N LYS A 83 2.74 -15.71 0.85
CA LYS A 83 2.36 -17.12 0.99
C LYS A 83 3.09 -18.02 0.00
N LYS A 84 3.20 -17.58 -1.27
CA LYS A 84 3.96 -18.29 -2.30
C LYS A 84 5.44 -18.43 -1.92
N LYS A 85 6.08 -17.33 -1.50
CA LYS A 85 7.51 -17.35 -1.10
C LYS A 85 7.78 -18.19 0.14
N LEU A 86 6.86 -18.22 1.10
CA LEU A 86 6.98 -19.08 2.28
C LEU A 86 6.89 -20.56 1.89
N ASN A 87 5.93 -20.94 1.03
CA ASN A 87 5.83 -22.30 0.53
C ASN A 87 7.07 -22.73 -0.28
N GLU A 88 7.69 -21.83 -1.04
CA GLU A 88 8.94 -22.09 -1.76
C GLU A 88 10.16 -22.21 -0.83
N ALA A 89 10.14 -21.55 0.33
CA ALA A 89 11.24 -21.58 1.30
C ALA A 89 11.16 -22.78 2.28
N GLU A 90 10.01 -23.43 2.39
CA GLU A 90 9.79 -24.64 3.21
C GLU A 90 10.02 -25.96 2.44
N LEU A 91 10.46 -25.87 1.17
CA LEU A 91 10.69 -27.00 0.25
C LEU A 91 12.17 -27.11 -0.13
#